data_AF-A0AAW6FU07-F1
#
_entry.id   AF-A0AAW6FU07-F1
#
_cell.length_a   1.000
_cell.length_b   1.000
_cell.length_c   1.000
_cell.angle_alpha   90.00
_cell.angle_beta   90.00
_cell.angle_gamma   90.00
#
_symmetry.space_group_name_H-M   'P 1'
#
loop_
_entity.id
_entity.type
_entity.pdbx_description
1 polymer ?
#
loop_
_entity_poly.entity_id
_entity_poly.type
_entity_poly.pdbx_seq_one_letter_code
_entity_poly.pdbx_strand_id
1 'polypeptide(L)'
;MRKILLFMVCCTLVCGLNGCTFFGSGSSNEFRSDEELADEMIEKIIACVEKEDAEGLTELFSPYAKDSTLNLAEQEEDFIDFFQGECESWKGNASSQEKSEHGKTIWRKLRGHYSIITDEAQYEIAYTYIPFHREEPDKEGLTAIEITTEENFDKEDFLWSLDQRPGIYVTEEGEEDLSRQKQITPEELIQAADLTKEQYSGVDLEQFIEDFSVTKEDVNTLNIPLLLKEYEPDYKGRVIDVSYLLEDDIESRTSDFTRDAIAIAFMENKNTSTECVYYDLLQDRRYQTSDAYLFDNLYQTQAGYYSNGQQILQGLDKYKVFTWESKTDEEEITDPQSMVLAIEYADGTVFRIEASGLLSQVLPGAYKEVREMLLSGEYNKS
;
A
#
# COMPACT_ATOMS: atom_id res chain seq x y z
N MET A 1 34.93 43.77 35.54
CA MET A 1 34.08 44.21 34.40
C MET A 1 34.57 43.68 33.04
N ARG A 2 35.87 43.79 32.69
CA ARG A 2 36.40 43.36 31.38
C ARG A 2 36.37 41.84 31.10
N LYS A 3 36.38 40.99 32.13
CA LYS A 3 36.24 39.52 32.01
C LYS A 3 34.78 39.03 31.90
N ILE A 4 33.83 39.78 32.46
CA ILE A 4 32.39 39.47 32.38
C ILE A 4 31.85 39.89 31.00
N LEU A 5 32.37 40.97 30.42
CA LEU A 5 32.02 41.39 29.07
C LEU A 5 32.47 40.37 28.01
N LEU A 6 33.62 39.72 28.21
CA LEU A 6 34.14 38.71 27.27
C LEU A 6 33.31 37.42 27.28
N PHE A 7 32.81 37.02 28.45
CA PHE A 7 31.95 35.84 28.59
C PHE A 7 30.55 36.08 27.97
N MET A 8 30.00 37.29 28.14
CA MET A 8 28.71 37.66 27.55
C MET A 8 28.77 37.75 26.01
N VAL A 9 29.90 38.21 25.44
CA VAL A 9 30.13 38.24 23.98
C VAL A 9 30.33 36.83 23.40
N CYS A 10 30.93 35.90 24.15
CA CYS A 10 31.03 34.50 23.74
C CYS A 10 29.67 33.77 23.78
N CYS A 11 28.81 34.03 24.77
CA CYS A 11 27.47 33.44 24.81
C CYS A 11 26.58 33.94 23.65
N THR A 12 26.71 35.18 23.21
CA THR A 12 25.99 35.68 22.02
C THR A 12 26.52 35.13 20.69
N LEU A 13 27.79 34.67 20.65
CA LEU A 13 28.35 34.00 19.46
C LEU A 13 27.93 32.53 19.36
N VAL A 14 27.74 31.84 20.48
CA VAL A 14 27.29 30.43 20.49
C VAL A 14 25.77 30.32 20.31
N CYS A 15 24.99 31.30 20.77
CA CYS A 15 23.55 31.35 20.52
C CYS A 15 23.17 31.99 19.16
N GLY A 16 24.15 32.38 18.34
CA GLY A 16 23.94 32.97 17.00
C GLY A 16 23.96 31.97 15.85
N LEU A 17 24.15 30.67 16.11
CA LEU A 17 24.15 29.60 15.10
C LEU A 17 22.86 28.77 15.05
N ASN A 18 21.92 28.97 15.99
CA ASN A 18 20.53 28.54 15.82
C ASN A 18 19.76 29.67 15.13
N GLY A 19 20.17 30.00 13.92
CA GLY A 19 19.37 30.85 13.05
C GLY A 19 18.09 30.09 12.72
N CYS A 20 16.94 30.60 13.17
CA CYS A 20 15.64 30.18 12.68
C CYS A 20 15.63 30.28 11.16
N THR A 21 15.68 29.14 10.47
CA THR A 21 15.42 29.01 9.03
C THR A 21 13.92 29.10 8.81
N PHE A 22 13.37 30.30 8.93
CA PHE A 22 12.03 30.64 8.42
C PHE A 22 12.21 31.51 7.17
N PHE A 23 12.59 30.87 6.06
CA PHE A 23 12.50 31.40 4.70
C PHE A 23 12.12 30.23 3.79
N GLY A 24 10.86 30.17 3.37
CA GLY A 24 10.40 29.19 2.40
C GLY A 24 10.92 29.49 1.01
N SER A 25 11.55 28.50 0.37
CA SER A 25 11.32 28.04 -1.00
C SER A 25 12.42 27.06 -1.43
N GLY A 26 12.11 25.76 -1.40
CA GLY A 26 13.01 24.64 -1.74
C GLY A 26 13.50 23.90 -0.51
N SER A 27 13.10 22.63 -0.33
CA SER A 27 13.66 21.79 0.73
C SER A 27 15.17 21.68 0.47
N SER A 28 16.01 22.07 1.45
CA SER A 28 17.46 21.95 1.33
C SER A 28 17.92 20.53 1.02
N ASN A 29 17.09 19.54 1.32
CA ASN A 29 17.33 18.14 1.01
C ASN A 29 17.35 17.83 -0.50
N GLU A 30 16.75 18.68 -1.34
CA GLU A 30 16.78 18.51 -2.81
C GLU A 30 18.22 18.48 -3.38
N PHE A 31 19.13 19.22 -2.76
CA PHE A 31 20.51 19.37 -3.23
C PHE A 31 21.52 18.47 -2.48
N ARG A 32 21.04 17.69 -1.50
CA ARG A 32 21.88 16.75 -0.75
C ARG A 32 22.02 15.44 -1.51
N SER A 33 23.13 14.75 -1.29
CA SER A 33 23.31 13.42 -1.87
C SER A 33 22.40 12.40 -1.15
N ASP A 34 22.10 11.32 -1.85
CA ASP A 34 21.29 10.24 -1.28
C ASP A 34 22.01 9.57 -0.11
N GLU A 35 23.33 9.43 -0.21
CA GLU A 35 24.21 8.91 0.85
C GLU A 35 24.18 9.82 2.08
N GLU A 36 24.32 11.14 1.92
CA GLU A 36 24.27 12.09 3.06
C GLU A 36 22.91 12.08 3.79
N LEU A 37 21.81 11.87 3.06
CA LEU A 37 20.46 11.85 3.62
C LEU A 37 20.17 10.51 4.31
N ALA A 38 20.64 9.42 3.72
CA ALA A 38 20.47 8.08 4.26
C ALA A 38 21.36 7.85 5.50
N ASP A 39 22.60 8.31 5.46
CA ASP A 39 23.53 8.23 6.59
C ASP A 39 22.99 9.01 7.80
N GLU A 40 22.45 10.21 7.59
CA GLU A 40 21.80 10.97 8.67
C GLU A 40 20.57 10.24 9.22
N MET A 41 19.79 9.57 8.37
CA MET A 41 18.59 8.84 8.82
C MET A 41 18.97 7.61 9.66
N ILE A 42 19.94 6.80 9.22
CA ILE A 42 20.36 5.63 9.98
C ILE A 42 21.01 6.05 11.31
N GLU A 43 21.79 7.13 11.35
CA GLU A 43 22.32 7.69 12.61
C GLU A 43 21.21 8.05 13.59
N LYS A 44 20.11 8.66 13.10
CA LYS A 44 18.95 8.99 13.94
C LYS A 44 18.24 7.75 14.45
N ILE A 45 18.03 6.75 13.59
CA ILE A 45 17.41 5.47 13.97
C ILE A 45 18.22 4.81 15.09
N ILE A 46 19.53 4.63 14.87
CA ILE A 46 20.46 4.04 15.86
C ILE A 46 20.39 4.83 17.18
N ALA A 47 20.45 6.16 17.11
CA ALA A 47 20.40 7.00 18.31
C ALA A 47 19.08 6.95 19.08
N CYS A 48 17.97 6.55 18.45
CA CYS A 48 16.70 6.32 19.11
C CYS A 48 16.68 4.95 19.79
N VAL A 49 17.09 3.89 19.08
CA VAL A 49 17.09 2.52 19.64
C VAL A 49 18.06 2.35 20.79
N GLU A 50 19.28 2.91 20.70
CA GLU A 50 20.26 2.86 21.81
C GLU A 50 19.78 3.56 23.08
N LYS A 51 18.81 4.47 22.96
CA LYS A 51 18.22 5.21 24.09
C LYS A 51 16.88 4.65 24.53
N GLU A 52 16.40 3.58 23.89
CA GLU A 52 15.04 3.05 24.07
C GLU A 52 13.97 4.16 23.87
N ASP A 53 14.21 5.09 22.94
CA ASP A 53 13.39 6.28 22.69
C ASP A 53 12.33 6.01 21.62
N ALA A 54 11.28 5.27 22.01
CA ALA A 54 10.16 4.94 21.11
C ALA A 54 9.49 6.19 20.54
N GLU A 55 9.23 7.22 21.36
CA GLU A 55 8.64 8.48 20.89
C GLU A 55 9.53 9.18 19.85
N GLY A 56 10.84 9.21 20.08
CA GLY A 56 11.81 9.73 19.12
C GLY A 56 11.83 8.95 17.81
N LEU A 57 11.72 7.62 17.87
CA LEU A 57 11.60 6.76 16.69
C LEU A 57 10.30 7.05 15.93
N THR A 58 9.17 7.17 16.63
CA THR A 58 7.88 7.59 16.04
C THR A 58 8.02 8.92 15.31
N GLU A 59 8.70 9.90 15.89
CA GLU A 59 8.85 11.23 15.30
C GLU A 59 9.55 11.21 13.93
N LEU A 60 10.41 10.22 13.64
CA LEU A 60 11.06 10.07 12.34
C LEU A 60 10.07 9.68 11.22
N PHE A 61 8.94 9.06 11.55
CA PHE A 61 7.93 8.65 10.57
C PHE A 61 7.15 9.82 10.00
N SER A 62 6.82 9.70 8.71
CA SER A 62 5.90 10.60 8.03
C SER A 62 4.51 10.56 8.67
N PRO A 63 3.76 11.68 8.68
CA PRO A 63 2.35 11.68 9.08
C PRO A 63 1.52 10.58 8.40
N TYR A 64 1.73 10.40 7.09
CA TYR A 64 1.08 9.34 6.31
C TYR A 64 1.36 7.94 6.88
N ALA A 65 2.62 7.61 7.20
CA ALA A 65 2.97 6.31 7.74
C ALA A 65 2.38 6.11 9.14
N LYS A 66 2.40 7.13 10.00
CA LYS A 66 1.78 7.08 11.33
C LYS A 66 0.30 6.75 11.28
N ASP A 67 -0.43 7.33 10.34
CA ASP A 67 -1.87 7.11 10.19
C ASP A 67 -2.19 5.78 9.49
N SER A 68 -1.26 5.27 8.66
CA SER A 68 -1.46 4.08 7.84
C SER A 68 -0.95 2.79 8.49
N THR A 69 -0.11 2.87 9.52
CA THR A 69 0.45 1.71 10.22
C THR A 69 -0.42 1.33 11.42
N LEU A 70 -0.98 0.12 11.38
CA LEU A 70 -1.66 -0.47 12.53
C LEU A 70 -0.64 -0.88 13.60
N ASN A 71 -0.92 -0.55 14.87
CA ASN A 71 -0.11 -0.92 16.03
C ASN A 71 1.36 -0.45 15.95
N LEU A 72 1.61 0.74 15.39
CA LEU A 72 2.97 1.28 15.26
C LEU A 72 3.76 1.26 16.59
N ALA A 73 3.12 1.61 17.70
CA ALA A 73 3.76 1.61 19.03
C ALA A 73 4.25 0.22 19.48
N GLU A 74 3.52 -0.85 19.14
CA GLU A 74 3.95 -2.22 19.45
C GLU A 74 5.16 -2.62 18.58
N GLN A 75 5.11 -2.27 17.29
CA GLN A 75 6.22 -2.55 16.37
C GLN A 75 7.49 -1.75 16.72
N GLU A 76 7.36 -0.56 17.30
CA GLU A 76 8.48 0.23 17.82
C GLU A 76 9.13 -0.46 19.02
N GLU A 77 8.33 -0.93 19.98
CA GLU A 77 8.82 -1.69 21.13
C GLU A 77 9.55 -2.95 20.66
N ASP A 78 8.96 -3.72 19.74
CA ASP A 78 9.57 -4.92 19.17
C ASP A 78 10.91 -4.62 18.48
N PHE A 79 11.00 -3.53 17.72
CA PHE A 79 12.22 -3.12 17.02
C PHE A 79 13.34 -2.69 17.98
N ILE A 80 12.97 -1.94 19.03
CA ILE A 80 13.92 -1.52 20.08
C ILE A 80 14.41 -2.75 20.85
N ASP A 81 13.52 -3.66 21.24
CA ASP A 81 13.86 -4.87 21.99
C ASP A 81 14.73 -5.84 21.16
N PHE A 82 14.53 -5.87 19.84
CA PHE A 82 15.34 -6.67 18.92
C PHE A 82 16.77 -6.14 18.74
N PHE A 83 16.94 -4.81 18.80
CA PHE A 83 18.23 -4.16 18.66
C PHE A 83 19.01 -4.24 19.98
N GLN A 84 19.96 -5.17 20.06
CA GLN A 84 20.74 -5.43 21.27
C GLN A 84 22.16 -4.88 21.13
N GLY A 85 22.67 -4.34 22.24
CA GLY A 85 24.03 -3.81 22.33
C GLY A 85 24.16 -2.33 21.93
N GLU A 86 25.36 -1.79 22.13
CA GLU A 86 25.74 -0.45 21.67
C GLU A 86 26.38 -0.54 20.27
N CYS A 87 26.00 0.37 19.37
CA CYS A 87 26.50 0.39 18.00
C CYS A 87 27.99 0.79 17.97
N GLU A 88 28.85 -0.12 17.52
CA GLU A 88 30.27 0.16 17.31
C GLU A 88 30.53 0.81 15.95
N SER A 89 29.83 0.33 14.91
CA SER A 89 29.96 0.87 13.55
C SER A 89 28.78 0.48 12.66
N TRP A 90 28.57 1.28 11.62
CA TRP A 90 27.59 0.99 10.58
C TRP A 90 28.17 1.32 9.21
N LYS A 91 27.67 0.63 8.18
CA LYS A 91 28.02 0.91 6.79
C LYS A 91 26.87 0.51 5.89
N GLY A 92 26.55 1.37 4.93
CA GLY A 92 25.48 1.07 3.99
C GLY A 92 25.59 1.89 2.72
N ASN A 93 24.49 1.87 1.98
CA ASN A 93 24.28 2.75 0.84
C ASN A 93 22.79 3.05 0.70
N ALA A 94 22.48 3.95 -0.23
CA ALA A 94 21.13 4.25 -0.61
C ALA A 94 20.96 4.24 -2.13
N SER A 95 19.76 3.88 -2.56
CA SER A 95 19.26 4.10 -3.91
C SER A 95 18.09 5.07 -3.87
N SER A 96 17.87 5.81 -4.94
CA SER A 96 16.80 6.79 -5.00
C SER A 96 15.91 6.62 -6.23
N GLN A 97 14.65 7.00 -6.05
CA GLN A 97 13.70 7.30 -7.10
C GLN A 97 13.29 8.76 -6.94
N GLU A 98 13.27 9.51 -8.03
CA GLU A 98 12.84 10.91 -8.01
C GLU A 98 11.87 11.21 -9.13
N LYS A 99 10.91 12.10 -8.85
CA LYS A 99 10.05 12.72 -9.85
C LYS A 99 10.46 14.16 -10.00
N SER A 100 10.72 14.59 -11.23
CA SER A 100 11.09 15.96 -11.55
C SER A 100 10.19 16.51 -12.66
N GLU A 101 9.67 17.72 -12.46
CA GLU A 101 8.83 18.41 -13.44
C GLU A 101 9.38 19.80 -13.70
N HIS A 102 9.47 20.17 -14.99
CA HIS A 102 9.97 21.47 -15.43
C HIS A 102 11.31 21.89 -14.78
N GLY A 103 12.19 20.92 -14.54
CA GLY A 103 13.51 21.14 -13.93
C GLY A 103 13.50 21.36 -12.41
N LYS A 104 12.41 20.99 -11.72
CA LYS A 104 12.31 20.98 -10.26
C LYS A 104 11.99 19.57 -9.77
N THR A 105 12.70 19.09 -8.75
CA THR A 105 12.36 17.82 -8.13
C THR A 105 11.10 18.00 -7.29
N ILE A 106 10.06 17.22 -7.60
CA ILE A 106 8.76 17.22 -6.92
C ILE A 106 8.83 16.39 -5.64
N TRP A 107 9.39 15.19 -5.74
CA TRP A 107 9.66 14.32 -4.61
C TRP A 107 10.86 13.43 -4.90
N ARG A 108 11.49 12.96 -3.83
CA ARG A 108 12.50 11.91 -3.87
C ARG A 108 12.17 10.87 -2.81
N LYS A 109 12.34 9.60 -3.15
CA LYS A 109 12.19 8.45 -2.26
C LYS A 109 13.52 7.70 -2.23
N LEU A 110 14.07 7.52 -1.05
CA LEU A 110 15.29 6.79 -0.79
C LEU A 110 14.96 5.39 -0.26
N ARG A 111 15.73 4.41 -0.70
CA ARG A 111 15.84 3.10 -0.04
C ARG A 111 17.26 2.97 0.51
N GLY A 112 17.37 2.98 1.84
CA GLY A 112 18.62 2.76 2.55
C GLY A 112 18.79 1.28 2.89
N HIS A 113 20.02 0.79 2.84
CA HIS A 113 20.40 -0.55 3.28
C HIS A 113 21.73 -0.49 4.03
N TYR A 114 21.74 -0.95 5.28
CA TYR A 114 22.84 -0.74 6.21
C TYR A 114 23.14 -1.99 7.06
N SER A 115 24.41 -2.39 7.06
CA SER A 115 24.98 -3.35 8.00
C SER A 115 25.37 -2.60 9.28
N ILE A 116 24.86 -3.05 10.43
CA ILE A 116 25.13 -2.47 11.75
C ILE A 116 25.87 -3.50 12.60
N ILE A 117 26.99 -3.10 13.19
CA ILE A 117 27.78 -3.92 14.10
C ILE A 117 27.66 -3.30 15.50
N THR A 118 27.13 -4.10 16.42
CA THR A 118 27.08 -3.78 17.86
C THR A 118 28.09 -4.63 18.62
N ASP A 119 28.22 -4.39 19.92
CA ASP A 119 29.03 -5.23 20.81
C ASP A 119 28.41 -6.61 21.12
N GLU A 120 27.12 -6.81 20.81
CA GLU A 120 26.38 -8.07 21.06
C GLU A 120 26.04 -8.84 19.77
N ALA A 121 25.69 -8.15 18.67
CA ALA A 121 25.20 -8.74 17.43
C ALA A 121 25.49 -7.91 16.16
N GLN A 122 25.28 -8.53 15.00
CA GLN A 122 25.31 -7.86 13.69
C GLN A 122 23.92 -7.90 13.04
N TYR A 123 23.48 -6.75 12.54
CA TYR A 123 22.16 -6.55 11.97
C TYR A 123 22.25 -6.01 10.54
N GLU A 124 21.24 -6.34 9.74
CA GLU A 124 20.96 -5.67 8.48
C GLU A 124 19.65 -4.89 8.62
N ILE A 125 19.70 -3.61 8.24
CA ILE A 125 18.55 -2.69 8.30
C ILE A 125 18.27 -2.15 6.91
N ALA A 126 17.02 -2.27 6.46
CA ALA A 126 16.52 -1.62 5.25
C ALA A 126 15.39 -0.65 5.60
N TYR A 127 15.32 0.48 4.90
CA TYR A 127 14.23 1.44 5.11
C TYR A 127 13.88 2.24 3.86
N THR A 128 12.62 2.72 3.81
CA THR A 128 12.11 3.67 2.82
C THR A 128 11.93 5.04 3.47
N TYR A 129 12.55 6.06 2.90
CA TYR A 129 12.55 7.43 3.42
C TYR A 129 12.24 8.45 2.32
N ILE A 130 11.30 9.37 2.57
CA ILE A 130 10.98 10.48 1.68
C ILE A 130 11.52 11.78 2.30
N PRO A 131 12.70 12.28 1.88
CA PRO A 131 13.31 13.48 2.46
C PRO A 131 12.58 14.79 2.19
N PHE A 132 11.72 14.81 1.17
CA PHE A 132 10.78 15.89 0.90
C PHE A 132 9.77 15.42 -0.14
N HIS A 133 8.56 15.97 -0.04
CA HIS A 133 7.53 15.81 -1.05
C HIS A 133 6.75 17.11 -1.19
N ARG A 134 6.81 17.75 -2.37
CA ARG A 134 6.26 19.10 -2.55
C ARG A 134 4.75 19.15 -2.68
N GLU A 135 4.15 18.11 -3.27
CA GLU A 135 2.70 18.03 -3.50
C GLU A 135 1.97 17.41 -2.30
N GLU A 136 2.52 16.33 -1.74
CA GLU A 136 2.01 15.59 -0.57
C GLU A 136 3.00 15.66 0.61
N PRO A 137 3.10 16.81 1.31
CA PRO A 137 4.09 17.01 2.38
C PRO A 137 3.89 16.10 3.59
N ASP A 138 2.72 15.50 3.75
CA ASP A 138 2.40 14.48 4.74
C ASP A 138 3.11 13.14 4.50
N LYS A 139 3.65 12.93 3.30
CA LYS A 139 4.53 11.78 2.98
C LYS A 139 5.99 12.01 3.34
N GLU A 140 6.39 13.23 3.71
CA GLU A 140 7.77 13.52 4.11
C GLU A 140 8.10 12.84 5.45
N GLY A 141 9.17 12.04 5.47
CA GLY A 141 9.63 11.26 6.62
C GLY A 141 9.88 9.78 6.31
N LEU A 142 10.20 9.01 7.34
CA LEU A 142 10.34 7.56 7.26
C LEU A 142 8.97 6.94 6.91
N THR A 143 8.96 6.00 5.98
CA THR A 143 7.74 5.30 5.54
C THR A 143 7.69 3.87 6.06
N ALA A 144 8.81 3.16 5.95
CA ALA A 144 8.94 1.80 6.43
C ALA A 144 10.38 1.51 6.83
N ILE A 145 10.58 0.62 7.81
CA ILE A 145 11.88 0.12 8.24
C ILE A 145 11.77 -1.34 8.63
N GLU A 146 12.80 -2.12 8.33
CA GLU A 146 12.91 -3.53 8.68
C GLU A 146 14.31 -3.85 9.20
N ILE A 147 14.37 -4.67 10.24
CA ILE A 147 15.61 -5.16 10.84
C ILE A 147 15.62 -6.69 10.88
N THR A 148 16.79 -7.25 10.65
CA THR A 148 17.07 -8.69 10.76
C THR A 148 18.49 -8.90 11.26
N THR A 149 18.84 -10.10 11.73
CA THR A 149 20.23 -10.47 11.96
C THR A 149 20.97 -10.71 10.64
N GLU A 150 22.29 -10.53 10.62
CA GLU A 150 23.16 -10.88 9.48
C GLU A 150 22.98 -12.36 9.07
N GLU A 151 22.88 -13.26 10.06
CA GLU A 151 22.67 -14.69 9.82
C GLU A 151 21.38 -14.98 9.05
N ASN A 152 20.30 -14.25 9.35
CA ASN A 152 19.02 -14.45 8.68
C ASN A 152 18.98 -13.76 7.30
N PHE A 153 19.66 -12.61 7.16
CA PHE A 153 19.83 -11.92 5.87
C PHE A 153 20.61 -12.76 4.84
N ASP A 154 21.61 -13.51 5.30
CA ASP A 154 22.47 -14.34 4.44
C ASP A 154 21.78 -15.61 3.89
N LYS A 155 20.52 -15.86 4.24
CA LYS A 155 19.74 -17.01 3.74
C LYS A 155 19.31 -16.80 2.28
N GLU A 156 19.29 -17.88 1.49
CA GLU A 156 18.99 -17.82 0.05
C GLU A 156 17.55 -17.35 -0.27
N ASP A 157 16.63 -17.49 0.68
CA ASP A 157 15.20 -17.18 0.57
C ASP A 157 14.78 -15.90 1.31
N PHE A 158 15.74 -15.16 1.87
CA PHE A 158 15.45 -13.91 2.56
C PHE A 158 14.82 -12.87 1.61
N LEU A 159 13.72 -12.26 2.03
CA LEU A 159 13.03 -11.18 1.32
C LEU A 159 12.62 -10.10 2.31
N TRP A 160 12.90 -8.84 1.94
CA TRP A 160 12.41 -7.68 2.69
C TRP A 160 10.88 -7.56 2.55
N SER A 161 10.21 -7.41 3.68
CA SER A 161 8.79 -7.05 3.78
C SER A 161 8.51 -5.56 3.59
N LEU A 162 9.55 -4.71 3.56
CA LEU A 162 9.43 -3.24 3.51
C LEU A 162 8.59 -2.67 2.35
N ASP A 163 8.43 -3.43 1.26
CA ASP A 163 7.71 -2.98 0.06
C ASP A 163 6.20 -3.20 0.12
N GLN A 164 5.68 -3.88 1.15
CA GLN A 164 4.27 -4.25 1.21
C GLN A 164 3.37 -3.15 1.79
N ARG A 165 3.77 -2.52 2.90
CA ARG A 165 2.99 -1.44 3.56
C ARG A 165 3.86 -0.59 4.49
N PRO A 166 3.45 0.64 4.84
CA PRO A 166 4.13 1.45 5.85
C PRO A 166 4.18 0.74 7.21
N GLY A 167 5.31 0.83 7.91
CA GLY A 167 5.46 0.28 9.27
C GLY A 167 6.87 -0.14 9.63
N ILE A 168 6.98 -0.81 10.77
CA ILE A 168 8.23 -1.34 11.32
C ILE A 168 8.14 -2.86 11.33
N TYR A 169 9.21 -3.52 10.88
CA TYR A 169 9.28 -4.97 10.77
C TYR A 169 10.53 -5.51 11.45
N VAL A 170 10.37 -6.63 12.13
CA VAL A 170 11.47 -7.41 12.71
C VAL A 170 11.39 -8.80 12.11
N THR A 171 12.44 -9.21 11.41
CA THR A 171 12.50 -10.50 10.72
C THR A 171 13.51 -11.38 11.44
N GLU A 172 13.03 -12.30 12.27
CA GLU A 172 13.87 -13.25 13.02
C GLU A 172 14.05 -14.58 12.27
N GLU A 173 15.01 -15.40 12.70
CA GLU A 173 15.09 -16.79 12.26
C GLU A 173 13.77 -17.53 12.54
N GLY A 174 12.97 -17.74 11.49
CA GLY A 174 11.78 -18.59 11.57
C GLY A 174 10.43 -17.87 11.64
N GLU A 175 10.15 -16.93 10.74
CA GLU A 175 8.74 -16.65 10.41
C GLU A 175 8.03 -17.88 9.76
N GLU A 176 8.79 -18.88 9.29
CA GLU A 176 8.27 -20.24 9.06
C GLU A 176 8.09 -21.09 10.35
N ASP A 177 8.73 -20.75 11.48
CA ASP A 177 8.77 -21.61 12.69
C ASP A 177 7.85 -21.12 13.83
N LEU A 178 7.59 -19.81 13.95
CA LEU A 178 6.55 -19.28 14.84
C LEU A 178 5.13 -19.54 14.30
N SER A 179 4.96 -19.48 12.98
CA SER A 179 3.73 -19.92 12.31
C SER A 179 3.50 -21.42 12.54
N ARG A 180 4.52 -22.28 12.38
CA ARG A 180 4.45 -23.72 12.68
C ARG A 180 4.23 -24.05 14.17
N GLN A 181 4.73 -23.26 15.11
CA GLN A 181 4.52 -23.50 16.55
C GLN A 181 3.11 -23.12 17.03
N LYS A 182 2.44 -22.16 16.39
CA LYS A 182 1.03 -21.81 16.65
C LYS A 182 0.03 -22.49 15.72
N GLN A 183 0.49 -23.05 14.59
CA GLN A 183 -0.37 -23.78 13.66
C GLN A 183 -0.97 -25.00 14.36
N ILE A 184 -2.30 -25.07 14.33
CA ILE A 184 -2.99 -26.29 14.73
C ILE A 184 -2.74 -27.35 13.65
N THR A 185 -2.49 -28.61 14.02
CA THR A 185 -2.43 -29.68 12.99
C THR A 185 -3.85 -30.09 12.56
N PRO A 186 -4.04 -30.73 11.39
CA PRO A 186 -5.33 -31.30 11.01
C PRO A 186 -5.94 -32.21 12.09
N GLU A 187 -5.13 -33.05 12.76
CA GLU A 187 -5.60 -33.92 13.84
C GLU A 187 -6.06 -33.13 15.06
N GLU A 188 -5.31 -32.09 15.44
CA GLU A 188 -5.66 -31.21 16.55
C GLU A 188 -6.92 -30.41 16.24
N LEU A 189 -7.10 -29.95 15.00
CA LEU A 189 -8.30 -29.26 14.53
C LEU A 189 -9.54 -30.17 14.60
N ILE A 190 -9.41 -31.41 14.11
CA ILE A 190 -10.49 -32.42 14.18
C ILE A 190 -10.90 -32.65 15.63
N GLN A 191 -9.93 -32.76 16.54
CA GLN A 191 -10.20 -33.01 17.95
C GLN A 191 -10.79 -31.79 18.66
N ALA A 192 -10.26 -30.58 18.42
CA ALA A 192 -10.69 -29.36 19.09
C ALA A 192 -12.10 -28.92 18.65
N ALA A 193 -12.40 -29.05 17.36
CA ALA A 193 -13.69 -28.66 16.79
C ALA A 193 -14.73 -29.80 16.71
N ASP A 194 -14.43 -30.97 17.31
CA ASP A 194 -15.28 -32.17 17.33
C ASP A 194 -15.82 -32.56 15.93
N LEU A 195 -14.93 -32.58 14.93
CA LEU A 195 -15.30 -32.80 13.54
C LEU A 195 -15.56 -34.28 13.23
N THR A 196 -16.66 -34.54 12.53
CA THR A 196 -16.95 -35.86 11.95
C THR A 196 -16.29 -36.01 10.57
N LYS A 197 -16.03 -37.26 10.15
CA LYS A 197 -15.36 -37.56 8.88
C LYS A 197 -16.08 -36.99 7.67
N GLU A 198 -17.40 -36.88 7.75
CA GLU A 198 -18.25 -36.33 6.70
C GLU A 198 -18.07 -34.81 6.55
N GLN A 199 -17.70 -34.07 7.60
CA GLN A 199 -17.60 -32.61 7.58
C GLN A 199 -16.33 -32.10 6.88
N TYR A 200 -15.24 -32.87 6.91
CA TYR A 200 -13.99 -32.53 6.23
C TYR A 200 -13.72 -33.44 5.01
N SER A 201 -14.67 -34.31 4.66
CA SER A 201 -14.58 -35.22 3.53
C SER A 201 -14.49 -34.44 2.21
N GLY A 202 -13.29 -34.33 1.64
CA GLY A 202 -13.04 -33.61 0.38
C GLY A 202 -12.38 -32.24 0.56
N VAL A 203 -12.01 -31.88 1.79
CA VAL A 203 -11.22 -30.69 2.11
C VAL A 203 -9.78 -31.11 2.41
N ASP A 204 -8.81 -30.40 1.82
CA ASP A 204 -7.43 -30.44 2.30
C ASP A 204 -7.35 -29.61 3.59
N LEU A 205 -7.25 -30.30 4.73
CA LEU A 205 -7.25 -29.64 6.03
C LEU A 205 -5.97 -28.84 6.27
N GLU A 206 -4.84 -29.22 5.68
CA GLU A 206 -3.59 -28.46 5.79
C GLU A 206 -3.77 -27.12 5.07
N GLN A 207 -4.30 -27.16 3.84
CA GLN A 207 -4.61 -25.94 3.07
C GLN A 207 -5.68 -25.08 3.75
N PHE A 208 -6.73 -25.70 4.32
CA PHE A 208 -7.78 -24.98 5.06
C PHE A 208 -7.22 -24.23 6.28
N ILE A 209 -6.33 -24.87 7.04
CA ILE A 209 -5.69 -24.27 8.20
C ILE A 209 -4.84 -23.07 7.78
N GLU A 210 -4.09 -23.21 6.68
CA GLU A 210 -3.31 -22.12 6.12
C GLU A 210 -4.20 -20.95 5.63
N ASP A 211 -5.24 -21.26 4.85
CA ASP A 211 -6.09 -20.26 4.20
C ASP A 211 -6.90 -19.43 5.20
N PHE A 212 -7.32 -20.04 6.31
CA PHE A 212 -8.00 -19.33 7.40
C PHE A 212 -7.08 -18.94 8.54
N SER A 213 -5.76 -19.20 8.40
CA SER A 213 -4.75 -18.95 9.43
C SER A 213 -5.18 -19.47 10.81
N VAL A 214 -5.77 -20.68 10.86
CA VAL A 214 -6.31 -21.26 12.10
C VAL A 214 -5.15 -21.64 13.02
N THR A 215 -5.20 -21.17 14.26
CA THR A 215 -4.19 -21.44 15.28
C THR A 215 -4.76 -22.24 16.46
N LYS A 216 -3.87 -22.74 17.32
CA LYS A 216 -4.26 -23.40 18.58
C LYS A 216 -5.04 -22.48 19.52
N GLU A 217 -4.84 -21.16 19.41
CA GLU A 217 -5.42 -20.15 20.29
C GLU A 217 -6.85 -19.77 19.86
N ASP A 218 -7.09 -19.68 18.55
CA ASP A 218 -8.37 -19.24 17.99
C ASP A 218 -9.36 -20.38 17.65
N VAL A 219 -8.90 -21.64 17.55
CA VAL A 219 -9.75 -22.76 17.10
C VAL A 219 -11.06 -22.90 17.89
N ASN A 220 -11.04 -22.60 19.19
CA ASN A 220 -12.21 -22.68 20.07
C ASN A 220 -13.16 -21.48 19.92
N THR A 221 -12.73 -20.43 19.23
CA THR A 221 -13.50 -19.21 18.95
C THR A 221 -14.08 -19.20 17.54
N LEU A 222 -13.47 -19.93 16.61
CA LEU A 222 -13.89 -20.05 15.22
C LEU A 222 -14.97 -21.12 15.03
N ASN A 223 -15.92 -20.88 14.12
CA ASN A 223 -16.94 -21.87 13.76
C ASN A 223 -16.43 -22.77 12.62
N ILE A 224 -15.47 -23.63 12.95
CA ILE A 224 -14.80 -24.52 12.00
C ILE A 224 -15.79 -25.35 11.14
N PRO A 225 -16.87 -25.94 11.69
CA PRO A 225 -17.86 -26.65 10.86
C PRO A 225 -18.52 -25.80 9.78
N LEU A 226 -18.75 -24.51 10.05
CA LEU A 226 -19.33 -23.59 9.07
C LEU A 226 -18.30 -23.21 8.02
N LEU A 227 -17.07 -22.89 8.45
CA LEU A 227 -15.97 -22.54 7.55
C LEU A 227 -15.66 -23.69 6.57
N LEU A 228 -15.59 -24.93 7.05
CA LEU A 228 -15.39 -26.12 6.20
C LEU A 228 -16.51 -26.33 5.18
N LYS A 229 -17.74 -25.95 5.53
CA LYS A 229 -18.90 -26.07 4.62
C LYS A 229 -18.83 -25.04 3.49
N GLU A 230 -18.22 -23.89 3.74
CA GLU A 230 -18.11 -22.76 2.80
C GLU A 230 -16.74 -22.69 2.11
N TYR A 231 -15.82 -23.59 2.45
CA TYR A 231 -14.46 -23.58 1.95
C TYR A 231 -14.34 -24.07 0.50
N GLU A 232 -13.73 -23.24 -0.35
CA GLU A 232 -13.38 -23.54 -1.74
C GLU A 232 -11.85 -23.40 -1.93
N PRO A 233 -11.08 -24.49 -2.05
CA PRO A 233 -9.61 -24.46 -2.06
C PRO A 233 -8.97 -23.75 -3.26
N ASP A 234 -9.73 -23.48 -4.33
CA ASP A 234 -9.26 -22.76 -5.52
C ASP A 234 -9.35 -21.22 -5.40
N TYR A 235 -9.60 -20.67 -4.20
CA TYR A 235 -9.87 -19.23 -4.02
C TYR A 235 -8.60 -18.33 -4.03
N LYS A 236 -7.39 -18.90 -3.95
CA LYS A 236 -6.10 -18.18 -4.09
C LYS A 236 -5.80 -17.69 -5.53
N GLY A 237 -6.66 -18.01 -6.51
CA GLY A 237 -6.48 -17.64 -7.92
C GLY A 237 -7.04 -16.28 -8.36
N ARG A 238 -7.45 -15.38 -7.46
CA ARG A 238 -7.96 -14.05 -7.84
C ARG A 238 -7.51 -12.93 -6.92
N VAL A 239 -6.20 -12.67 -6.92
CA VAL A 239 -5.72 -11.30 -6.75
C VAL A 239 -6.10 -10.59 -8.06
N ILE A 240 -7.21 -9.85 -8.07
CA ILE A 240 -7.60 -9.02 -9.21
C ILE A 240 -6.81 -7.72 -9.08
N ASP A 241 -5.51 -7.76 -9.40
CA ASP A 241 -4.78 -6.52 -9.68
C ASP A 241 -5.19 -6.06 -11.08
N VAL A 242 -6.07 -5.07 -11.14
CA VAL A 242 -6.60 -4.47 -12.38
C VAL A 242 -6.22 -3.01 -12.50
N SER A 243 -5.23 -2.57 -11.71
CA SER A 243 -4.67 -1.22 -11.79
C SER A 243 -4.09 -0.93 -13.19
N TYR A 244 -3.49 -1.94 -13.83
CA TYR A 244 -2.97 -1.87 -15.20
C TYR A 244 -4.04 -1.47 -16.24
N LEU A 245 -5.32 -1.80 -16.00
CA LEU A 245 -6.41 -1.38 -16.88
C LEU A 245 -6.66 0.12 -16.84
N LEU A 246 -6.22 0.82 -15.80
CA LEU A 246 -6.42 2.25 -15.59
C LEU A 246 -5.19 3.12 -15.87
N GLU A 247 -3.98 2.60 -15.68
CA GLU A 247 -2.77 3.44 -15.65
C GLU A 247 -1.79 3.18 -16.80
N ASP A 248 -1.68 1.94 -17.28
CA ASP A 248 -0.61 1.57 -18.21
C ASP A 248 -0.90 1.95 -19.68
N ASP A 249 0.18 2.08 -20.46
CA ASP A 249 0.14 2.20 -21.92
C ASP A 249 -0.32 0.87 -22.54
N ILE A 250 -1.61 0.78 -22.86
CA ILE A 250 -2.26 -0.43 -23.39
C ILE A 250 -2.69 -0.29 -24.85
N GLU A 251 -2.80 -1.43 -25.53
CA GLU A 251 -3.26 -1.46 -26.92
C GLU A 251 -4.74 -1.05 -27.00
N SER A 252 -5.01 0.06 -27.69
CA SER A 252 -6.36 0.62 -27.78
C SER A 252 -7.25 -0.16 -28.75
N ARG A 253 -8.41 -0.61 -28.27
CA ARG A 253 -9.45 -1.16 -29.14
C ARG A 253 -10.13 -0.04 -29.94
N THR A 254 -10.34 -0.26 -31.24
CA THR A 254 -10.87 0.77 -32.16
C THR A 254 -12.19 0.40 -32.83
N SER A 255 -12.72 -0.82 -32.62
CA SER A 255 -14.03 -1.26 -33.14
C SER A 255 -14.58 -2.48 -32.38
N ASP A 256 -15.88 -2.80 -32.57
CA ASP A 256 -16.55 -3.98 -32.00
C ASP A 256 -16.44 -4.11 -30.46
N PHE A 257 -16.82 -3.05 -29.75
CA PHE A 257 -16.63 -2.88 -28.30
C PHE A 257 -17.54 -3.73 -27.39
N THR A 258 -18.52 -4.42 -27.96
CA THR A 258 -19.42 -5.29 -27.17
C THR A 258 -19.08 -6.77 -27.32
N ARG A 259 -18.18 -7.13 -28.25
CA ARG A 259 -17.82 -8.52 -28.52
C ARG A 259 -16.52 -8.85 -27.80
N ASP A 260 -16.47 -10.05 -27.21
CA ASP A 260 -15.28 -10.62 -26.59
C ASP A 260 -14.70 -9.80 -25.42
N ALA A 261 -15.53 -8.94 -24.81
CA ALA A 261 -15.18 -8.25 -23.57
C ALA A 261 -15.13 -9.27 -22.41
N ILE A 262 -14.08 -9.21 -21.62
CA ILE A 262 -13.82 -10.14 -20.51
C ILE A 262 -13.85 -9.46 -19.14
N ALA A 263 -13.62 -8.14 -19.09
CA ALA A 263 -13.68 -7.38 -17.85
C ALA A 263 -14.11 -5.93 -18.06
N ILE A 264 -14.69 -5.32 -17.03
CA ILE A 264 -15.02 -3.89 -16.97
C ILE A 264 -14.51 -3.32 -15.65
N ALA A 265 -13.71 -2.27 -15.70
CA ALA A 265 -13.19 -1.56 -14.53
C ALA A 265 -13.64 -0.10 -14.55
N PHE A 266 -14.21 0.39 -13.46
CA PHE A 266 -14.68 1.76 -13.29
C PHE A 266 -14.15 2.34 -11.98
N MET A 267 -13.56 3.52 -12.07
CA MET A 267 -13.13 4.32 -10.93
C MET A 267 -13.66 5.74 -11.08
N GLU A 268 -14.19 6.31 -10.00
CA GLU A 268 -14.61 7.71 -9.92
C GLU A 268 -14.14 8.32 -8.60
N ASN A 269 -13.42 9.43 -8.67
CA ASN A 269 -13.07 10.26 -7.52
C ASN A 269 -13.93 11.54 -7.52
N LYS A 270 -14.61 11.79 -6.39
CA LYS A 270 -15.44 12.98 -6.14
C LYS A 270 -14.93 13.82 -4.98
N ASN A 271 -13.63 14.09 -4.93
CA ASN A 271 -12.90 14.92 -3.96
C ASN A 271 -12.90 14.37 -2.53
N THR A 272 -14.08 13.95 -2.05
CA THR A 272 -14.36 13.47 -0.70
C THR A 272 -14.62 11.97 -0.62
N SER A 273 -14.69 11.30 -1.77
CA SER A 273 -14.96 9.87 -1.86
C SER A 273 -14.45 9.32 -3.18
N THR A 274 -13.96 8.08 -3.16
CA THR A 274 -13.65 7.31 -4.38
C THR A 274 -14.59 6.13 -4.48
N GLU A 275 -15.06 5.81 -5.67
CA GLU A 275 -15.87 4.62 -5.95
C GLU A 275 -15.17 3.77 -7.00
N CYS A 276 -14.96 2.49 -6.69
CA CYS A 276 -14.30 1.53 -7.56
C CYS A 276 -15.22 0.34 -7.78
N VAL A 277 -15.42 -0.05 -9.05
CA VAL A 277 -16.17 -1.26 -9.42
C VAL A 277 -15.42 -2.04 -10.47
N TYR A 278 -15.34 -3.35 -10.25
CA TYR A 278 -14.80 -4.31 -11.20
C TYR A 278 -15.82 -5.40 -11.52
N TYR A 279 -15.99 -5.69 -12.81
CA TYR A 279 -16.79 -6.80 -13.32
C TYR A 279 -15.87 -7.82 -13.99
N ASP A 280 -15.84 -9.03 -13.43
CA ASP A 280 -15.26 -10.22 -14.04
C ASP A 280 -16.35 -10.90 -14.87
N LEU A 281 -16.35 -10.65 -16.18
CA LEU A 281 -17.39 -11.16 -17.09
C LEU A 281 -17.20 -12.65 -17.38
N LEU A 282 -15.99 -13.17 -17.24
CA LEU A 282 -15.70 -14.60 -17.44
C LEU A 282 -16.28 -15.45 -16.32
N GLN A 283 -16.24 -14.92 -15.11
CA GLN A 283 -16.59 -15.67 -13.91
C GLN A 283 -17.89 -15.19 -13.26
N ASP A 284 -18.60 -14.30 -13.94
CA ASP A 284 -19.85 -13.69 -13.50
C ASP A 284 -19.76 -13.13 -12.07
N ARG A 285 -18.68 -12.39 -11.77
CA ARG A 285 -18.48 -11.74 -10.47
C ARG A 285 -18.38 -10.22 -10.59
N ARG A 286 -18.87 -9.52 -9.56
CA ARG A 286 -18.77 -8.07 -9.42
C ARG A 286 -18.14 -7.74 -8.08
N TYR A 287 -17.21 -6.81 -8.06
CA TYR A 287 -16.53 -6.35 -6.86
C TYR A 287 -16.65 -4.83 -6.78
N GLN A 288 -16.91 -4.29 -5.59
CA GLN A 288 -17.08 -2.86 -5.37
C GLN A 288 -16.49 -2.45 -4.03
N THR A 289 -15.81 -1.31 -4.03
CA THR A 289 -15.29 -0.66 -2.82
C THR A 289 -15.46 0.85 -2.92
N SER A 290 -15.53 1.52 -1.76
CA SER A 290 -15.62 2.97 -1.63
C SER A 290 -14.47 3.48 -0.76
N ASP A 291 -14.09 4.75 -0.94
CA ASP A 291 -13.03 5.46 -0.21
C ASP A 291 -11.66 4.76 -0.30
N ALA A 292 -11.40 4.11 -1.44
CA ALA A 292 -10.15 3.44 -1.75
C ALA A 292 -9.30 4.28 -2.72
N TYR A 293 -7.97 4.28 -2.53
CA TYR A 293 -7.05 5.01 -3.41
C TYR A 293 -6.86 4.31 -4.76
N LEU A 294 -6.94 2.97 -4.78
CA LEU A 294 -6.82 2.09 -5.95
C LEU A 294 -7.68 0.83 -5.74
N PHE A 295 -7.70 -0.09 -6.70
CA PHE A 295 -8.42 -1.37 -6.60
C PHE A 295 -7.90 -2.32 -5.50
N ASP A 296 -6.91 -1.92 -4.71
CA ASP A 296 -6.34 -2.70 -3.61
C ASP A 296 -7.38 -3.11 -2.56
N ASN A 297 -8.42 -2.30 -2.35
CA ASN A 297 -9.48 -2.70 -1.41
C ASN A 297 -10.45 -3.74 -1.99
N LEU A 298 -10.39 -4.06 -3.30
CA LEU A 298 -11.17 -5.17 -3.85
C LEU A 298 -10.72 -6.52 -3.26
N TYR A 299 -9.48 -6.65 -2.81
CA TYR A 299 -8.96 -7.86 -2.15
C TYR A 299 -9.77 -8.23 -0.89
N GLN A 300 -10.38 -7.23 -0.24
CA GLN A 300 -11.15 -7.42 0.99
C GLN A 300 -12.66 -7.56 0.73
N THR A 301 -13.10 -7.44 -0.53
CA THR A 301 -14.52 -7.41 -0.89
C THR A 301 -15.03 -8.76 -1.37
N GLN A 302 -16.11 -9.25 -0.76
CA GLN A 302 -16.84 -10.41 -1.29
C GLN A 302 -17.54 -10.06 -2.60
N ALA A 303 -17.59 -11.01 -3.53
CA ALA A 303 -18.25 -10.82 -4.81
C ALA A 303 -19.76 -10.55 -4.64
N GLY A 304 -20.23 -9.44 -5.20
CA GLY A 304 -21.63 -9.04 -5.22
C GLY A 304 -22.40 -9.58 -6.42
N TYR A 305 -23.73 -9.56 -6.28
CA TYR A 305 -24.65 -9.89 -7.37
C TYR A 305 -24.66 -8.81 -8.46
N TYR A 306 -24.89 -9.20 -9.71
CA TYR A 306 -25.24 -8.28 -10.80
C TYR A 306 -26.04 -9.00 -11.89
N SER A 307 -26.74 -8.24 -12.75
CA SER A 307 -27.77 -8.77 -13.65
C SER A 307 -27.25 -9.56 -14.88
N ASN A 308 -25.93 -9.85 -14.94
CA ASN A 308 -25.09 -10.45 -16.01
C ASN A 308 -24.32 -9.41 -16.86
N GLY A 309 -23.04 -9.71 -17.15
CA GLY A 309 -22.07 -8.90 -17.90
C GLY A 309 -22.56 -8.37 -19.24
N GLN A 310 -23.30 -9.20 -19.97
CA GLN A 310 -23.87 -8.83 -21.26
C GLN A 310 -24.89 -7.69 -21.15
N GLN A 311 -25.60 -7.58 -20.03
CA GLN A 311 -26.56 -6.48 -19.83
C GLN A 311 -25.86 -5.16 -19.53
N ILE A 312 -24.76 -5.19 -18.77
CA ILE A 312 -23.93 -4.02 -18.52
C ILE A 312 -23.35 -3.50 -19.84
N LEU A 313 -22.77 -4.37 -20.68
CA LEU A 313 -22.27 -4.00 -22.01
C LEU A 313 -23.36 -3.41 -22.91
N GLN A 314 -24.57 -3.99 -22.90
CA GLN A 314 -25.72 -3.43 -23.63
C GLN A 314 -26.12 -2.05 -23.12
N GLY A 315 -26.02 -1.82 -21.81
CA GLY A 315 -26.24 -0.50 -21.21
C GLY A 315 -25.20 0.52 -21.68
N LEU A 316 -23.91 0.16 -21.67
CA LEU A 316 -22.83 1.00 -22.18
C LEU A 316 -23.03 1.38 -23.66
N ASP A 317 -23.44 0.42 -24.49
CA ASP A 317 -23.78 0.69 -25.89
C ASP A 317 -25.01 1.59 -26.03
N LYS A 318 -26.09 1.34 -25.27
CA LYS A 318 -27.32 2.15 -25.26
C LYS A 318 -27.03 3.62 -24.93
N TYR A 319 -26.16 3.86 -23.94
CA TYR A 319 -25.75 5.21 -23.52
C TYR A 319 -24.62 5.79 -24.40
N LYS A 320 -24.22 5.07 -25.45
CA LYS A 320 -23.19 5.46 -26.42
C LYS A 320 -21.85 5.77 -25.77
N VAL A 321 -21.49 5.02 -24.73
CA VAL A 321 -20.21 5.19 -24.01
C VAL A 321 -19.05 5.04 -24.98
N PHE A 322 -19.14 4.13 -25.94
CA PHE A 322 -18.10 3.90 -26.96
C PHE A 322 -17.87 5.05 -27.95
N THR A 323 -18.66 6.13 -27.87
CA THR A 323 -18.45 7.35 -28.65
C THR A 323 -17.97 8.51 -27.78
N TRP A 324 -17.72 8.30 -26.49
CA TRP A 324 -17.19 9.32 -25.61
C TRP A 324 -15.69 9.50 -25.88
N GLU A 325 -15.19 10.70 -25.60
CA GLU A 325 -13.78 11.05 -25.76
C GLU A 325 -13.22 11.41 -24.39
N SER A 326 -11.97 11.04 -24.14
CA SER A 326 -11.26 11.45 -22.93
C SER A 326 -11.09 12.97 -22.91
N LYS A 327 -11.35 13.61 -21.77
CA LYS A 327 -11.35 15.08 -21.63
C LYS A 327 -10.91 15.54 -20.26
N THR A 328 -10.01 16.51 -20.25
CA THR A 328 -9.57 17.23 -19.06
C THR A 328 -10.07 18.66 -19.14
N ASP A 329 -10.68 19.17 -18.06
CA ASP A 329 -11.04 20.57 -17.94
C ASP A 329 -9.77 21.45 -17.91
N GLU A 330 -9.78 22.55 -18.66
CA GLU A 330 -8.59 23.41 -18.83
C GLU A 330 -8.43 24.42 -17.67
N GLU A 331 -9.45 24.59 -16.81
CA GLU A 331 -9.40 25.51 -15.68
C GLU A 331 -8.72 24.88 -14.44
N GLU A 332 -7.84 25.64 -13.77
CA GLU A 332 -7.26 25.25 -12.47
C GLU A 332 -8.35 25.13 -11.40
N ILE A 333 -8.89 23.93 -11.24
CA ILE A 333 -9.83 23.58 -10.19
C ILE A 333 -9.02 23.05 -8.99
N THR A 334 -9.26 23.63 -7.81
CA THR A 334 -8.80 23.05 -6.55
C THR A 334 -9.63 21.79 -6.29
N ASP A 335 -8.95 20.63 -6.25
CA ASP A 335 -9.54 19.28 -6.13
C ASP A 335 -10.43 18.89 -7.33
N PRO A 336 -9.84 18.58 -8.50
CA PRO A 336 -10.60 18.14 -9.66
C PRO A 336 -11.20 16.74 -9.44
N GLN A 337 -12.47 16.56 -9.81
CA GLN A 337 -13.08 15.23 -9.88
C GLN A 337 -12.44 14.46 -11.04
N SER A 338 -12.39 13.14 -10.94
CA SER A 338 -11.87 12.30 -12.02
C SER A 338 -12.67 11.02 -12.18
N MET A 339 -12.64 10.46 -13.37
CA MET A 339 -13.14 9.13 -13.63
C MET A 339 -12.29 8.42 -14.68
N VAL A 340 -12.18 7.10 -14.54
CA VAL A 340 -11.64 6.21 -15.57
C VAL A 340 -12.59 5.03 -15.75
N LEU A 341 -12.90 4.70 -17.00
CA LEU A 341 -13.66 3.51 -17.38
C LEU A 341 -12.83 2.73 -18.40
N ALA A 342 -12.51 1.48 -18.08
CA ALA A 342 -11.75 0.58 -18.92
C ALA A 342 -12.51 -0.73 -19.17
N ILE A 343 -12.36 -1.28 -20.37
CA ILE A 343 -12.95 -2.56 -20.77
C ILE A 343 -11.87 -3.38 -21.46
N GLU A 344 -11.58 -4.55 -20.90
CA GLU A 344 -10.60 -5.49 -21.42
C GLU A 344 -11.27 -6.52 -22.32
N TYR A 345 -10.56 -6.93 -23.37
CA TYR A 345 -11.04 -7.88 -24.36
C TYR A 345 -10.10 -9.09 -24.45
N ALA A 346 -10.65 -10.21 -24.91
CA ALA A 346 -9.92 -11.49 -24.99
C ALA A 346 -8.67 -11.47 -25.90
N ASP A 347 -8.56 -10.47 -26.79
CA ASP A 347 -7.39 -10.27 -27.65
C ASP A 347 -6.29 -9.41 -26.99
N GLY A 348 -6.48 -8.99 -25.74
CA GLY A 348 -5.55 -8.15 -24.98
C GLY A 348 -5.68 -6.65 -25.26
N THR A 349 -6.56 -6.25 -26.18
CA THR A 349 -6.87 -4.82 -26.38
C THR A 349 -7.74 -4.30 -25.26
N VAL A 350 -7.73 -2.98 -25.07
CA VAL A 350 -8.54 -2.29 -24.08
C VAL A 350 -9.19 -1.05 -24.67
N PHE A 351 -10.44 -0.81 -24.30
CA PHE A 351 -11.12 0.46 -24.51
C PHE A 351 -11.05 1.25 -23.21
N ARG A 352 -10.55 2.50 -23.25
CA ARG A 352 -10.43 3.35 -22.06
C ARG A 352 -10.96 4.75 -22.34
N ILE A 353 -11.70 5.30 -21.37
CA ILE A 353 -12.08 6.73 -21.33
C ILE A 353 -11.63 7.29 -19.99
N GLU A 354 -11.04 8.48 -20.05
CA GLU A 354 -10.57 9.23 -18.88
C GLU A 354 -11.16 10.64 -18.90
N ALA A 355 -11.67 11.11 -17.76
CA ALA A 355 -12.10 12.49 -17.64
C ALA A 355 -11.68 13.08 -16.30
N SER A 356 -11.27 14.35 -16.31
CA SER A 356 -10.87 15.08 -15.10
C SER A 356 -11.35 16.53 -15.14
N GLY A 357 -11.61 17.10 -13.95
CA GLY A 357 -12.23 18.42 -13.77
C GLY A 357 -13.68 18.30 -13.30
N LEU A 358 -14.56 19.22 -13.67
CA LEU A 358 -15.99 19.08 -13.31
C LEU A 358 -16.67 18.04 -14.22
N LEU A 359 -16.79 16.79 -13.77
CA LEU A 359 -17.33 15.68 -14.58
C LEU A 359 -18.68 15.99 -15.24
N SER A 360 -19.54 16.74 -14.56
CA SER A 360 -20.83 17.23 -15.09
C SER A 360 -20.74 18.16 -16.30
N GLN A 361 -19.57 18.75 -16.56
CA GLN A 361 -19.29 19.66 -17.67
C GLN A 361 -18.53 18.96 -18.80
N VAL A 362 -17.59 18.07 -18.46
CA VAL A 362 -16.73 17.39 -19.44
C VAL A 362 -17.38 16.14 -20.06
N LEU A 363 -18.26 15.45 -19.32
CA LEU A 363 -18.94 14.25 -19.78
C LEU A 363 -20.37 14.50 -20.28
N PRO A 364 -20.90 13.65 -21.18
CA PRO A 364 -22.28 13.77 -21.65
C PRO A 364 -23.30 13.62 -20.51
N GLY A 365 -24.50 14.19 -20.69
CA GLY A 365 -25.57 14.09 -19.69
C GLY A 365 -25.96 12.66 -19.29
N ALA A 366 -25.71 11.68 -20.18
CA ALA A 366 -25.92 10.26 -19.93
C ALA A 366 -24.95 9.64 -18.90
N TYR A 367 -23.93 10.38 -18.47
CA TYR A 367 -22.93 9.91 -17.52
C TYR A 367 -23.54 9.50 -16.19
N LYS A 368 -24.53 10.25 -15.72
CA LYS A 368 -25.18 9.96 -14.43
C LYS A 368 -25.85 8.58 -14.44
N GLU A 369 -26.55 8.26 -15.52
CA GLU A 369 -27.23 6.98 -15.71
C GLU A 369 -26.22 5.82 -15.86
N VAL A 370 -25.11 6.05 -16.57
CA VAL A 370 -24.03 5.04 -16.71
C VAL A 370 -23.38 4.77 -15.36
N ARG A 371 -23.07 5.81 -14.59
CA ARG A 371 -22.51 5.70 -13.24
C ARG A 371 -23.44 4.91 -12.32
N GLU A 372 -24.71 5.27 -12.24
CA GLU A 372 -25.68 4.56 -11.39
C GLU A 372 -25.83 3.09 -11.78
N MET A 373 -25.80 2.78 -13.08
CA MET A 373 -25.80 1.40 -13.58
C MET A 373 -24.54 0.63 -13.15
N LEU A 374 -23.35 1.22 -13.29
CA LEU A 374 -22.08 0.60 -12.91
C LEU A 374 -21.97 0.40 -11.39
N LEU A 375 -22.49 1.32 -10.58
CA LEU A 375 -22.46 1.20 -9.11
C LEU A 375 -23.56 0.29 -8.53
N SER A 376 -24.68 0.11 -9.23
CA SER A 376 -25.75 -0.81 -8.77
C SER A 376 -25.56 -2.23 -9.29
N GLY A 377 -24.88 -2.41 -10.43
CA GLY A 377 -24.86 -3.69 -11.13
C GLY A 377 -26.18 -4.06 -11.79
N GLU A 378 -27.15 -3.13 -11.82
CA GLU A 378 -28.48 -3.34 -12.39
C GLU A 378 -28.65 -2.54 -13.69
N TYR A 379 -28.92 -3.26 -14.78
CA TYR A 379 -29.40 -2.63 -16.00
C TYR A 379 -30.93 -2.66 -16.04
N ASN A 380 -31.56 -1.54 -15.65
CA ASN A 380 -33.01 -1.40 -15.77
C ASN A 380 -33.42 -1.19 -17.23
N LYS A 381 -34.04 -2.21 -17.81
CA LYS A 381 -34.74 -2.15 -19.10
C LYS A 381 -36.04 -1.36 -18.94
N SER A 382 -35.97 -0.05 -18.71
CA SER A 382 -37.11 0.84 -18.95
C SER A 382 -37.22 1.17 -20.43
#